data_AF-A0A7J4QUY4-F1
#
_entry.id   AF-A0A7J4QUY4-F1
#
_cell.length_a   1.000
_cell.length_b   1.000
_cell.length_c   1.000
_cell.angle_alpha   90.00
_cell.angle_beta   90.00
_cell.angle_gamma   90.00
#
_symmetry.space_group_name_H-M   'P 1'
#
loop_
_entity.id
_entity.type
_entity.pdbx_description
1 polymer ?
#
loop_
_entity_poly.entity_id
_entity_poly.type
_entity_poly.pdbx_seq_one_letter_code
_entity_poly.pdbx_strand_id
1 'polypeptide(L)'
;MRVWVVGILFILMSPCITVQAHTPNVMMSILKEDGPVPKDVLETAGFVAGDGVKFKMGDSTNNSTIRVSIDIDDDGAFNESIDYFSPWLVFDCQYDENGTLLNSECVESDVFYFNGTNGSGIYSYQVERMINGSHTDFWVNTIFVGVDIHEEGGIPSVGDCFGAGCEDVEELESSDSNSKKDLISALMVISAIGLVVVSLSIWNEKSSEEE
;
A
#
# COMPACT_ATOMS: atom_id res chain seq x y z
N MET A 1 11.27 -24.12 35.73
CA MET A 1 12.43 -23.69 34.91
C MET A 1 12.45 -24.35 33.52
N ARG A 2 12.35 -25.68 33.38
CA ARG A 2 12.39 -26.38 32.07
C ARG A 2 11.27 -25.99 31.09
N VAL A 3 10.04 -25.80 31.56
CA VAL A 3 8.89 -25.43 30.70
C VAL A 3 9.00 -24.01 30.15
N TRP A 4 9.54 -23.07 30.95
CA TRP A 4 9.78 -21.69 30.53
C TRP A 4 10.87 -21.58 29.46
N VAL A 5 11.92 -22.41 29.55
CA VAL A 5 12.99 -22.45 28.55
C VAL A 5 12.47 -22.97 27.21
N VAL A 6 11.59 -23.98 27.22
CA VAL A 6 10.97 -24.52 25.99
C VAL A 6 10.00 -23.51 25.37
N GLY A 7 9.24 -22.76 26.18
CA GLY A 7 8.35 -21.71 25.69
C GLY A 7 9.10 -20.54 25.02
N ILE A 8 10.21 -20.09 25.62
CA ILE A 8 11.06 -19.03 25.05
C ILE A 8 11.73 -19.50 23.74
N LEU A 9 12.15 -20.76 23.68
CA LEU A 9 12.76 -21.33 22.47
C LEU A 9 11.75 -21.43 21.31
N PHE A 10 10.47 -21.70 21.59
CA PHE A 10 9.40 -21.72 20.58
C PHE A 10 9.09 -20.32 20.03
N ILE A 11 9.15 -19.28 20.86
CA ILE A 11 8.96 -17.88 20.44
C ILE A 11 10.12 -17.39 19.56
N LEU A 12 11.35 -17.84 19.85
CA LEU A 12 12.54 -17.54 19.03
C LEU A 12 12.60 -18.32 17.70
N MET A 13 11.81 -19.39 17.56
CA MET A 13 11.66 -20.16 16.33
C MET A 13 10.48 -19.69 15.47
N SER A 14 9.74 -18.65 15.90
CA SER A 14 8.77 -18.00 15.03
C SER A 14 9.50 -17.45 13.80
N PRO A 15 9.07 -17.80 12.57
CA PRO A 15 9.68 -17.26 11.37
C PRO A 15 9.62 -15.73 11.47
N CYS A 16 10.77 -15.08 11.35
CA CYS A 16 10.82 -13.66 11.06
C CYS A 16 10.13 -13.51 9.71
N ILE A 17 8.87 -13.05 9.72
CA ILE A 17 8.17 -12.69 8.49
C ILE A 17 8.98 -11.54 7.90
N THR A 18 9.78 -11.84 6.89
CA THR A 18 10.48 -10.83 6.10
C THR A 18 9.43 -10.18 5.22
N VAL A 19 8.86 -9.06 5.68
CA VAL A 19 8.02 -8.24 4.82
C VAL A 19 8.94 -7.59 3.80
N GLN A 20 8.88 -8.04 2.55
CA GLN A 20 9.60 -7.42 1.45
C GLN A 20 8.80 -6.23 0.95
N ALA A 21 8.96 -5.08 1.60
CA ALA A 21 8.46 -3.82 1.06
C ALA A 21 9.26 -3.43 -0.19
N HIS A 22 8.60 -2.86 -1.21
CA HIS A 22 9.32 -2.28 -2.35
C HIS A 22 10.20 -1.11 -1.87
N THR A 23 11.27 -0.81 -2.61
CA THR A 23 12.11 0.35 -2.28
C THR A 23 11.36 1.62 -2.69
N PRO A 24 11.10 2.57 -1.77
CA PRO A 24 10.38 3.80 -2.11
C PRO A 24 11.02 4.53 -3.27
N ASN A 25 10.23 4.81 -4.30
CA ASN A 25 10.62 5.58 -5.47
C ASN A 25 10.16 7.03 -5.32
N VAL A 26 10.90 7.95 -5.95
CA VAL A 26 10.52 9.37 -5.99
C VAL A 26 10.41 9.84 -7.43
N MET A 27 9.17 10.04 -7.89
CA MET A 27 8.90 10.66 -9.18
C MET A 27 9.12 12.16 -9.10
N MET A 28 9.68 12.78 -10.14
CA MET A 28 9.84 14.23 -10.21
C MET A 28 8.73 14.87 -11.05
N SER A 29 8.09 15.92 -10.51
CA SER A 29 7.24 16.86 -11.24
C SER A 29 7.90 18.24 -11.25
N ILE A 30 8.15 18.77 -12.45
CA ILE A 30 8.77 20.08 -12.64
C ILE A 30 7.66 21.12 -12.83
N LEU A 31 7.60 22.10 -11.94
CA LEU A 31 6.59 23.16 -11.93
C LEU A 31 7.04 24.30 -12.84
N LYS A 32 6.48 24.39 -14.05
CA LYS A 32 6.82 25.42 -15.05
C LYS A 32 5.78 26.54 -15.07
N GLU A 33 6.08 27.59 -15.82
CA GLU A 33 5.15 28.69 -16.09
C GLU A 33 3.81 28.22 -16.67
N ASP A 34 3.84 27.23 -17.57
CA ASP A 34 2.64 26.65 -18.19
C ASP A 34 1.96 25.56 -17.34
N GLY A 35 2.47 25.30 -16.13
CA GLY A 35 1.98 24.28 -15.21
C GLY A 35 2.96 23.11 -14.97
N PRO A 36 2.54 22.10 -14.20
CA PRO A 36 3.39 20.97 -13.82
C PRO A 36 3.66 20.03 -15.00
N VAL A 37 4.86 19.44 -15.02
CA VAL A 37 5.28 18.42 -15.98
C VAL A 37 5.91 17.23 -15.24
N PRO A 38 5.29 16.03 -15.27
CA PRO A 38 4.02 15.73 -15.93
C PRO A 38 2.84 16.45 -15.27
N LYS A 39 1.77 16.65 -16.04
CA LYS A 39 0.52 17.25 -15.54
C LYS A 39 -0.16 16.31 -14.56
N ASP A 40 -0.37 15.06 -14.98
CA ASP A 40 -1.00 14.02 -14.17
C ASP A 40 -0.01 12.86 -13.97
N VAL A 41 -0.07 12.22 -12.80
CA VAL A 41 0.60 10.93 -12.58
C VAL A 41 -0.42 9.84 -12.87
N LEU A 42 -0.23 9.12 -13.97
CA LEU A 42 -1.15 8.11 -14.45
C LEU A 42 -0.83 6.73 -13.86
N GLU A 43 -1.81 5.83 -13.84
CA GLU A 43 -1.64 4.43 -13.41
C GLU A 43 -0.48 3.72 -14.11
N THR A 44 -0.23 4.02 -15.39
CA THR A 44 0.86 3.44 -16.18
C THR A 44 2.26 3.86 -15.69
N ALA A 45 2.37 4.80 -14.75
CA ALA A 45 3.63 5.18 -14.14
C ALA A 45 4.20 4.11 -13.20
N GLY A 46 3.40 3.13 -12.78
CA GLY A 46 3.82 2.12 -11.79
C GLY A 46 4.11 2.74 -10.42
N PHE A 47 3.49 3.88 -10.13
CA PHE A 47 3.61 4.60 -8.86
C PHE A 47 2.70 3.95 -7.82
N VAL A 48 3.26 3.49 -6.70
CA VAL A 48 2.54 2.68 -5.70
C VAL A 48 2.67 3.25 -4.29
N ALA A 49 1.83 2.74 -3.38
CA ALA A 49 1.82 3.13 -1.99
C ALA A 49 3.18 2.97 -1.33
N GLY A 50 3.75 4.06 -0.82
CA GLY A 50 5.11 4.16 -0.28
C GLY A 50 6.02 5.05 -1.12
N ASP A 51 5.68 5.27 -2.39
CA ASP A 51 6.39 6.19 -3.27
C ASP A 51 6.09 7.66 -2.93
N GLY A 52 6.93 8.56 -3.45
CA GLY A 52 6.76 10.00 -3.29
C GLY A 52 6.85 10.79 -4.59
N VAL A 53 6.25 11.98 -4.60
CA VAL A 53 6.38 12.96 -5.68
C VAL A 53 7.23 14.12 -5.19
N LYS A 54 8.32 14.36 -5.91
CA LYS A 54 9.16 15.55 -5.75
C LYS A 54 8.68 16.65 -6.68
N PHE A 55 8.10 17.69 -6.11
CA PHE A 55 7.76 18.91 -6.82
C PHE A 55 8.97 19.83 -6.81
N LYS A 56 9.50 20.16 -7.98
CA LYS A 56 10.64 21.06 -8.12
C LYS A 56 10.24 22.31 -8.90
N MET A 57 10.58 23.48 -8.38
CA MET A 57 10.41 24.72 -9.10
C MET A 57 11.25 24.70 -10.39
N GLY A 58 10.57 24.91 -11.53
CA GLY A 58 11.18 25.00 -12.85
C GLY A 58 10.85 26.29 -13.59
N ASP A 59 9.97 27.13 -13.04
CA ASP A 59 9.66 28.45 -13.57
C ASP A 59 10.75 29.45 -13.16
N SER A 60 11.51 29.94 -14.13
CA SER A 60 12.57 30.95 -13.93
C SER A 60 12.06 32.39 -14.06
N THR A 61 10.75 32.62 -14.14
CA THR A 61 10.17 33.96 -14.22
C THR A 61 10.52 34.76 -12.96
N ASN A 62 10.90 36.02 -13.16
CA ASN A 62 11.33 36.87 -12.06
C ASN A 62 10.23 37.06 -11.00
N ASN A 63 10.58 36.91 -9.71
CA ASN A 63 9.67 36.93 -8.57
C ASN A 63 8.48 35.97 -8.71
N SER A 64 8.68 34.82 -9.37
CA SER A 64 7.70 33.74 -9.37
C SER A 64 7.92 32.81 -8.19
N THR A 65 6.81 32.43 -7.56
CA THR A 65 6.75 31.37 -6.55
C THR A 65 5.62 30.42 -6.91
N ILE A 66 5.80 29.13 -6.63
CA ILE A 66 4.77 28.12 -6.84
C ILE A 66 4.56 27.33 -5.54
N ARG A 67 3.30 27.04 -5.22
CA ARG A 67 2.93 26.14 -4.11
C ARG A 67 2.11 24.98 -4.65
N VAL A 68 2.27 23.83 -4.03
CA VAL A 68 1.48 22.63 -4.32
C VAL A 68 0.63 22.27 -3.12
N SER A 69 -0.63 21.95 -3.34
CA SER A 69 -1.51 21.35 -2.34
C SER A 69 -2.09 20.03 -2.85
N ILE A 70 -2.28 19.07 -1.96
CA ILE A 70 -2.84 17.74 -2.27
C ILE A 70 -4.04 17.54 -1.37
N ASP A 71 -5.19 17.28 -1.97
CA ASP A 71 -6.42 16.89 -1.28
C ASP A 71 -6.25 15.44 -0.80
N ILE A 72 -6.10 15.27 0.51
CA ILE A 72 -5.71 14.01 1.14
C ILE A 72 -6.95 13.21 1.57
N ASP A 73 -8.03 13.89 1.95
CA ASP A 73 -9.27 13.24 2.38
C ASP A 73 -10.32 13.07 1.27
N ASP A 74 -9.98 13.53 0.05
CA ASP A 74 -10.76 13.37 -1.19
C ASP A 74 -12.16 14.01 -1.08
N ASP A 75 -12.25 15.13 -0.37
CA ASP A 75 -13.49 15.89 -0.21
C ASP A 75 -13.68 16.97 -1.31
N GLY A 76 -12.67 17.17 -2.15
CA GLY A 76 -12.62 18.11 -3.26
C GLY A 76 -12.26 19.54 -2.88
N ALA A 77 -11.96 19.79 -1.60
CA ALA A 77 -11.43 21.06 -1.10
C ALA A 77 -9.93 20.95 -0.80
N PHE A 78 -9.26 22.11 -0.72
CA PHE A 78 -7.87 22.20 -0.31
C PHE A 78 -7.79 23.06 0.96
N ASN A 79 -7.62 22.42 2.10
CA ASN A 79 -7.64 23.03 3.43
C ASN A 79 -6.33 22.74 4.19
N GLU A 80 -5.56 23.78 4.50
CA GLU A 80 -4.25 23.66 5.19
C GLU A 80 -4.27 22.93 6.54
N SER A 81 -5.45 22.74 7.16
CA SER A 81 -5.57 21.99 8.43
C SER A 81 -5.73 20.47 8.25
N ILE A 82 -6.14 20.02 7.07
CA ILE A 82 -6.47 18.62 6.77
C ILE A 82 -5.56 18.09 5.65
N ASP A 83 -5.42 18.91 4.62
CA ASP A 83 -4.69 18.62 3.40
C ASP A 83 -3.22 18.99 3.49
N TYR A 84 -2.47 18.46 2.53
CA TYR A 84 -1.07 18.77 2.41
C TYR A 84 -0.87 20.07 1.63
N PHE A 85 0.01 20.94 2.13
CA PHE A 85 0.48 22.14 1.44
C PHE A 85 2.00 22.22 1.53
N SER A 86 2.65 22.36 0.39
CA SER A 86 4.09 22.59 0.33
C SER A 86 4.43 24.01 0.80
N PRO A 87 5.69 24.28 1.16
CA PRO A 87 6.21 25.64 1.17
C PRO A 87 6.05 26.32 -0.20
N TRP A 88 6.12 27.65 -0.22
CA TRP A 88 6.25 28.40 -1.46
C TRP A 88 7.64 28.17 -2.06
N LEU A 89 7.67 27.51 -3.21
CA LEU A 89 8.90 27.14 -3.90
C LEU A 89 9.40 28.30 -4.76
N VAL A 90 10.72 28.51 -4.77
CA VAL A 90 11.42 29.49 -5.60
C VAL A 90 12.40 28.82 -6.55
N PHE A 91 12.77 29.50 -7.63
CA PHE A 91 13.59 28.91 -8.69
C PHE A 91 15.00 28.54 -8.24
N ASP A 92 15.61 29.41 -7.44
CA ASP A 92 16.99 29.27 -7.00
C ASP A 92 17.16 29.95 -5.65
N CYS A 93 17.82 29.26 -4.74
CA CYS A 93 18.20 29.77 -3.43
C CYS A 93 19.62 30.30 -3.44
N GLN A 94 19.84 31.42 -2.76
CA GLN A 94 21.18 31.99 -2.65
C GLN A 94 21.95 31.35 -1.49
N TYR A 95 23.25 31.13 -1.69
CA TYR A 95 24.14 30.51 -0.72
C TYR A 95 25.26 31.48 -0.31
N ASP A 96 25.74 31.36 0.92
CA ASP A 96 26.89 32.09 1.43
C ASP A 96 28.21 31.47 0.95
N GLU A 97 29.33 32.10 1.31
CA GLU A 97 30.69 31.60 0.96
C GLU A 97 30.99 30.21 1.55
N ASN A 98 30.23 29.77 2.55
CA ASN A 98 30.38 28.47 3.20
C ASN A 98 29.48 27.38 2.59
N GLY A 99 28.67 27.71 1.58
CA GLY A 99 27.69 26.80 0.99
C GLY A 99 26.42 26.59 1.84
N THR A 100 26.18 27.46 2.82
CA THR A 100 24.94 27.50 3.61
C THR A 100 23.93 28.41 2.94
N LEU A 101 22.64 28.11 3.04
CA LEU A 101 21.58 28.98 2.53
C LEU A 101 21.61 30.36 3.21
N LEU A 102 21.60 31.44 2.41
CA LEU A 102 21.47 32.81 2.91
C LEU A 102 20.10 33.07 3.54
N ASN A 103 19.06 32.44 2.99
CA ASN A 103 17.73 32.39 3.57
C ASN A 103 17.38 30.94 3.91
N SER A 104 17.26 30.63 5.20
CA SER A 104 16.92 29.28 5.68
C SER A 104 15.51 28.83 5.31
N GLU A 105 14.60 29.76 4.99
CA GLU A 105 13.22 29.46 4.57
C GLU A 105 13.11 29.28 3.04
N CYS A 106 14.22 29.41 2.32
CA CYS A 106 14.23 29.23 0.88
C CYS A 106 14.13 27.74 0.52
N VAL A 107 13.15 27.39 -0.30
CA VAL A 107 12.88 26.02 -0.72
C VAL A 107 12.74 25.97 -2.24
N GLU A 108 13.53 25.14 -2.92
CA GLU A 108 13.45 24.96 -4.39
C GLU A 108 12.62 23.74 -4.80
N SER A 109 12.47 22.79 -3.88
CA SER A 109 11.72 21.57 -4.11
C SER A 109 11.21 20.96 -2.81
N ASP A 110 10.07 20.32 -2.89
CA ASP A 110 9.46 19.57 -1.80
C ASP A 110 9.14 18.12 -2.24
N VAL A 111 9.16 17.17 -1.31
CA VAL A 111 8.80 15.78 -1.56
C VAL A 111 7.67 15.37 -0.63
N PHE A 112 6.57 14.92 -1.23
CA PHE A 112 5.46 14.30 -0.51
C PHE A 112 5.48 12.78 -0.73
N TYR A 113 5.39 11.99 0.34
CA TYR A 113 5.33 10.52 0.29
C TYR A 113 3.91 10.04 0.60
N PHE A 114 3.39 9.13 -0.22
CA PHE A 114 2.08 8.52 -0.04
C PHE A 114 2.22 7.29 0.85
N ASN A 115 1.98 7.42 2.16
CA ASN A 115 2.18 6.34 3.12
C ASN A 115 0.97 6.11 4.06
N GLY A 116 0.91 4.93 4.68
CA GLY A 116 -0.09 4.60 5.69
C GLY A 116 -1.54 4.67 5.20
N THR A 117 -2.38 5.44 5.89
CA THR A 117 -3.80 5.65 5.55
C THR A 117 -3.99 6.34 4.19
N ASN A 118 -2.99 7.09 3.73
CA ASN A 118 -2.99 7.82 2.45
C ASN A 118 -2.06 7.14 1.44
N GLY A 119 -1.96 5.81 1.52
CA GLY A 119 -1.00 5.03 0.76
C GLY A 119 -1.42 4.82 -0.70
N SER A 120 -2.67 4.48 -0.96
CA SER A 120 -3.15 4.17 -2.31
C SER A 120 -4.45 4.89 -2.60
N GLY A 121 -4.63 5.35 -3.83
CA GLY A 121 -5.82 6.09 -4.22
C GLY A 121 -5.56 7.00 -5.41
N ILE A 122 -6.55 7.84 -5.68
CA ILE A 122 -6.46 8.89 -6.69
C ILE A 122 -6.59 10.21 -5.92
N TYR A 123 -5.55 11.03 -5.96
CA TYR A 123 -5.51 12.30 -5.25
C TYR A 123 -5.65 13.46 -6.22
N SER A 124 -6.51 14.41 -5.89
CA SER A 124 -6.52 15.70 -6.56
C SER A 124 -5.39 16.56 -5.99
N TYR A 125 -4.65 17.23 -6.86
CA TYR A 125 -3.64 18.18 -6.41
C TYR A 125 -3.74 19.49 -7.19
N GLN A 126 -3.48 20.59 -6.49
CA GLN A 126 -3.51 21.93 -7.03
C GLN A 126 -2.11 22.52 -7.04
N VAL A 127 -1.80 23.24 -8.12
CA VAL A 127 -0.60 24.05 -8.27
C VAL A 127 -1.02 25.50 -8.34
N GLU A 128 -0.54 26.30 -7.40
CA GLU A 128 -0.80 27.74 -7.30
C GLU A 128 0.45 28.50 -7.69
N ARG A 129 0.35 29.42 -8.64
CA ARG A 129 1.47 30.28 -9.04
C ARG A 129 1.21 31.73 -8.68
N MET A 130 2.24 32.36 -8.12
CA MET A 130 2.27 33.79 -7.89
C MET A 130 3.40 34.45 -8.70
N ILE A 131 3.16 35.70 -9.10
CA ILE A 131 4.18 36.64 -9.56
C ILE A 131 4.05 37.91 -8.73
N ASN A 132 5.16 38.38 -8.15
CA ASN A 132 5.18 39.58 -7.30
C ASN A 132 4.14 39.53 -6.15
N GLY A 133 3.90 38.35 -5.59
CA GLY A 133 2.96 38.13 -4.48
C GLY A 133 1.47 38.16 -4.87
N SER A 134 1.13 38.24 -6.15
CA SER A 134 -0.24 38.06 -6.64
C SER A 134 -0.37 36.72 -7.32
N HIS A 135 -1.45 35.99 -7.03
CA HIS A 135 -1.79 34.78 -7.79
C HIS A 135 -2.04 35.14 -9.26
N THR A 136 -1.48 34.34 -10.16
CA THR A 136 -1.64 34.51 -11.61
C THR A 136 -2.33 33.32 -12.24
N ASP A 137 -1.95 32.11 -11.81
CA ASP A 137 -2.36 30.87 -12.44
C ASP A 137 -2.65 29.79 -11.41
N PHE A 138 -3.56 28.88 -11.76
CA PHE A 138 -3.96 27.74 -10.95
C PHE A 138 -4.23 26.54 -11.85
N TRP A 139 -3.69 25.39 -11.48
CA TRP A 139 -3.93 24.12 -12.17
C TRP A 139 -4.38 23.06 -11.19
N VAL A 140 -5.43 22.32 -11.53
CA VAL A 140 -5.89 21.16 -10.79
C VAL A 140 -5.66 19.93 -11.64
N ASN A 141 -4.99 18.95 -11.05
CA ASN A 141 -4.49 17.75 -11.72
C ASN A 141 -4.63 16.54 -10.78
N THR A 142 -4.22 15.37 -11.25
CA THR A 142 -4.45 14.12 -10.53
C THR A 142 -3.16 13.31 -10.35
N ILE A 143 -3.04 12.66 -9.19
CA ILE A 143 -2.00 11.68 -8.89
C ILE A 143 -2.65 10.34 -8.61
N PHE A 144 -2.38 9.35 -9.47
CA PHE A 144 -2.74 7.97 -9.22
C PHE A 144 -1.64 7.27 -8.41
N VAL A 145 -2.03 6.59 -7.33
CA VAL A 145 -1.17 5.78 -6.49
C VAL A 145 -1.74 4.38 -6.36
N GLY A 146 -1.06 3.41 -6.96
CA GLY A 146 -1.44 2.01 -6.93
C GLY A 146 -1.26 1.38 -5.56
N VAL A 147 -1.90 0.22 -5.36
CA VAL A 147 -1.66 -0.62 -4.18
C VAL A 147 -0.29 -1.28 -4.28
N ASP A 148 0.45 -1.28 -3.18
CA ASP A 148 1.70 -2.03 -3.09
C ASP A 148 1.39 -3.51 -2.78
N ILE A 149 1.33 -4.32 -3.83
CA ILE A 149 1.04 -5.75 -3.74
C ILE A 149 2.33 -6.58 -3.80
N HIS A 150 2.71 -7.16 -2.67
CA HIS A 150 3.79 -8.16 -2.63
C HIS A 150 3.19 -9.55 -2.75
N GLU A 151 3.10 -10.08 -3.97
CA GLU A 151 2.96 -11.52 -4.15
C GLU A 151 4.31 -12.18 -3.84
N GLU A 152 4.35 -13.02 -2.81
CA GLU A 152 5.54 -13.76 -2.44
C GLU A 152 5.85 -14.78 -3.55
N GLY A 153 6.74 -14.40 -4.47
CA GLY A 153 7.18 -15.28 -5.53
C GLY A 153 7.81 -16.55 -4.96
N GLY A 154 7.14 -17.69 -5.12
CA GLY A 154 7.64 -19.00 -4.69
C GLY A 154 6.91 -19.60 -3.50
N ILE A 155 5.86 -18.98 -2.94
CA ILE A 155 4.91 -19.75 -2.14
C ILE A 155 4.03 -20.57 -3.09
N PRO A 156 4.02 -21.89 -2.96
CA PRO A 156 3.01 -22.68 -3.66
C PRO A 156 1.60 -22.30 -3.30
N SER A 157 0.71 -22.43 -4.28
CA SER A 157 -0.71 -22.52 -4.00
C SER A 157 -1.00 -23.78 -3.17
N VAL A 158 -2.07 -23.72 -2.37
CA VAL A 158 -2.58 -24.89 -1.64
C VAL A 158 -3.04 -25.93 -2.67
N GLY A 159 -2.18 -26.92 -2.93
CA GLY A 159 -2.39 -27.93 -3.97
C GLY A 159 -1.18 -28.18 -4.87
N ASP A 160 -0.16 -27.31 -4.83
CA ASP A 160 1.06 -27.53 -5.61
C ASP A 160 1.84 -28.73 -5.07
N CYS A 161 2.27 -29.58 -5.99
CA CYS A 161 3.01 -30.79 -5.72
C CYS A 161 4.50 -30.46 -5.48
N PHE A 162 5.01 -30.80 -4.29
CA PHE A 162 6.44 -30.67 -3.94
C PHE A 162 7.12 -32.04 -3.94
N GLY A 163 7.87 -32.34 -5.00
CA GLY A 163 8.73 -33.53 -5.06
C GLY A 163 9.05 -34.00 -6.47
N ALA A 164 9.97 -34.96 -6.57
CA ALA A 164 10.23 -35.70 -7.81
C ALA A 164 9.07 -36.68 -8.06
N GLY A 165 8.02 -36.20 -8.72
CA GLY A 165 6.81 -36.98 -9.04
C GLY A 165 5.64 -36.15 -9.55
N CYS A 166 5.85 -34.86 -9.82
CA CYS A 166 4.86 -34.02 -10.47
C CYS A 166 5.07 -34.18 -11.98
N GLU A 167 4.38 -35.15 -12.58
CA GLU A 167 4.23 -35.22 -14.03
C GLU A 167 3.46 -33.96 -14.48
N ASP A 168 3.96 -33.25 -15.50
CA ASP A 168 3.18 -32.22 -16.18
C ASP A 168 1.87 -32.88 -16.62
N VAL A 169 0.76 -32.49 -16.00
CA VAL A 169 -0.57 -32.93 -16.44
C VAL A 169 -0.86 -32.17 -17.71
N GLU A 170 -0.25 -32.60 -18.82
CA GLU A 170 -0.86 -32.44 -20.12
C GLU A 170 -2.28 -33.00 -20.02
N GLU A 171 -3.20 -32.17 -20.47
CA GLU A 171 -4.63 -32.36 -20.56
C GLU A 171 -4.98 -33.81 -20.97
N LEU A 172 -5.27 -34.65 -19.99
CA LEU A 172 -5.89 -35.95 -20.19
C LEU A 172 -7.24 -35.94 -19.49
N GLU A 173 -8.27 -35.66 -20.29
CA GLU A 173 -9.59 -36.21 -20.03
C GLU A 173 -9.45 -37.72 -19.79
N SER A 174 -9.74 -38.18 -18.58
CA SER A 174 -10.77 -39.19 -18.29
C SER A 174 -10.55 -39.91 -16.96
N SER A 175 -11.65 -40.00 -16.22
CA SER A 175 -11.96 -41.05 -15.22
C SER A 175 -11.09 -41.14 -13.96
N ASP A 176 -11.46 -40.36 -12.92
CA ASP A 176 -11.89 -40.95 -11.62
C ASP A 176 -12.46 -39.85 -10.68
N SER A 177 -13.69 -39.39 -10.94
CA SER A 177 -14.38 -38.41 -10.08
C SER A 177 -15.35 -39.04 -9.08
N ASN A 178 -15.61 -40.35 -9.17
CA ASN A 178 -16.62 -41.01 -8.35
C ASN A 178 -16.07 -41.40 -6.97
N SER A 179 -14.84 -41.91 -6.91
CA SER A 179 -14.22 -42.36 -5.66
C SER A 179 -14.04 -41.25 -4.62
N LYS A 180 -13.60 -40.06 -5.04
CA LYS A 180 -13.38 -38.91 -4.14
C LYS A 180 -14.70 -38.28 -3.65
N LYS A 181 -15.72 -38.21 -4.51
CA LYS A 181 -17.04 -37.68 -4.13
C LYS A 181 -17.76 -38.61 -3.16
N ASP A 182 -17.63 -39.93 -3.34
CA ASP A 182 -18.17 -40.93 -2.41
C ASP A 182 -17.48 -40.88 -1.05
N LEU A 183 -16.16 -40.65 -1.01
CA LEU A 183 -15.40 -40.55 0.24
C LEU A 183 -15.75 -39.27 1.02
N ILE A 184 -15.89 -38.13 0.33
CA ILE A 184 -16.33 -36.86 0.95
C ILE A 184 -17.77 -36.98 1.46
N SER A 185 -18.66 -37.61 0.68
CA SER A 185 -20.05 -37.87 1.09
C SER A 185 -20.11 -38.77 2.32
N ALA A 186 -19.31 -39.85 2.37
CA ALA A 186 -19.23 -40.73 3.54
C ALA A 186 -18.72 -40.01 4.79
N LEU A 187 -17.71 -39.15 4.66
CA LEU A 187 -17.15 -38.39 5.78
C LEU A 187 -18.18 -37.42 6.38
N MET A 188 -18.98 -36.76 5.54
CA MET A 188 -20.06 -35.86 5.98
C MET A 188 -21.12 -36.59 6.80
N VAL A 189 -21.51 -37.80 6.37
CA VAL A 189 -22.50 -38.62 7.09
C VAL A 189 -21.96 -39.07 8.45
N ILE A 190 -20.70 -39.52 8.52
CA ILE A 190 -20.08 -39.94 9.78
C ILE A 190 -19.98 -38.77 10.77
N SER A 191 -19.62 -37.58 10.29
CA SER A 191 -19.58 -36.37 11.12
C SER A 191 -20.95 -35.98 11.69
N ALA A 192 -22.00 -36.07 10.87
CA ALA A 192 -23.36 -35.76 11.31
C ALA A 192 -23.84 -36.75 12.40
N ILE A 193 -23.55 -38.04 12.24
CA ILE A 193 -23.87 -39.07 13.24
C ILE A 193 -23.12 -38.80 14.54
N GLY A 194 -21.84 -38.43 14.47
CA GLY A 194 -21.04 -38.09 15.64
C GLY A 194 -21.65 -36.96 16.49
N LEU A 195 -22.14 -35.90 15.84
CA LEU A 195 -22.80 -34.77 16.53
C LEU A 195 -24.10 -35.18 17.22
N VAL A 196 -24.89 -36.05 16.59
CA VAL A 196 -26.13 -36.57 17.19
C VAL A 196 -25.82 -37.43 18.41
N VAL A 197 -24.82 -38.31 18.33
CA VAL A 197 -24.43 -39.18 19.46
C VAL A 197 -23.93 -38.36 20.65
N VAL A 198 -23.10 -37.34 20.41
CA VAL A 198 -22.63 -36.44 21.48
C VAL A 198 -23.80 -35.68 22.09
N SER A 199 -24.74 -35.19 21.28
CA SER A 199 -25.92 -34.48 21.78
C SER A 199 -26.80 -35.35 22.67
N LEU A 200 -26.99 -36.63 22.30
CA LEU A 200 -27.73 -37.61 23.11
C LEU A 200 -26.99 -37.98 24.40
N SER A 201 -25.65 -38.09 24.35
CA SER A 201 -24.83 -38.36 25.55
C SER A 201 -25.01 -37.26 26.60
N ILE A 202 -24.99 -35.99 26.16
CA ILE A 202 -25.17 -34.84 27.05
C ILE A 202 -26.59 -34.82 27.65
N TRP A 203 -27.62 -35.16 26.86
CA TRP A 203 -28.99 -35.22 27.38
C TRP A 203 -29.21 -36.35 28.38
N ASN A 204 -28.61 -37.52 28.15
CA ASN A 204 -28.74 -38.66 29.05
C ASN A 204 -28.05 -38.40 30.40
N GLU A 205 -26.91 -37.70 30.38
CA GLU A 205 -26.20 -37.26 31.60
C GLU A 205 -27.05 -36.28 32.41
N LYS A 206 -27.66 -35.28 31.75
CA LYS A 206 -28.59 -34.35 32.39
C LYS A 206 -29.80 -35.04 33.04
N SER A 207 -30.39 -36.06 32.41
CA SER A 207 -31.53 -36.79 32.99
C SER A 207 -31.15 -37.68 34.18
N SER A 208 -29.87 -38.00 34.36
CA SER A 208 -29.39 -38.81 35.49
C SER A 208 -29.04 -38.00 36.75
N GLU A 209 -28.97 -36.67 36.63
CA GLU A 209 -28.74 -35.76 37.78
C GLU A 209 -30.07 -35.30 38.45
N GLU A 210 -31.22 -35.60 37.85
CA GLU A 210 -32.55 -35.20 38.34
C GLU A 210 -33.33 -36.33 39.08
N GLU A 211 -32.69 -37.49 39.38
CA GLU A 211 -33.20 -38.54 40.30
C GLU A 211 -32.46 -38.59 41.65
#